data_AF-A0A5C2HI08-F1
#
_entry.id   AF-A0A5C2HI08-F1
#
_cell.length_a   1.000
_cell.length_b   1.000
_cell.length_c   1.000
_cell.angle_alpha   90.00
_cell.angle_beta   90.00
_cell.angle_gamma   90.00
#
_symmetry.space_group_name_H-M   'P 1'
#
loop_
_entity.id
_entity.type
_entity.pdbx_description
1 polymer ?
#
loop_
_entity_poly.entity_id
_entity_poly.type
_entity_poly.pdbx_seq_one_letter_code
_entity_poly.pdbx_strand_id
1 'polypeptide(L)' 'MTLEEQNIFIEKIKESILPVAMYMDDQQIFLLLEDVQASNDSLTEGFAKMLFEQIIILKYNRLG' A
#
# COMPACT_ATOMS: atom_id res chain seq x y z
N MET A 1 -6.74 -11.39 9.20
CA MET A 1 -7.86 -10.75 8.49
C MET A 1 -8.72 -11.83 7.85
N THR A 2 -10.05 -11.69 7.93
CA THR A 2 -11.00 -12.50 7.16
C THR A 2 -10.91 -12.18 5.67
N LEU A 3 -11.50 -13.02 4.81
CA LEU A 3 -11.54 -12.75 3.36
C LEU A 3 -12.29 -11.45 3.03
N GLU A 4 -13.36 -11.15 3.76
CA GLU A 4 -14.12 -9.92 3.59
C GLU A 4 -13.29 -8.68 3.96
N GLU A 5 -12.59 -8.72 5.09
CA GLU A 5 -11.70 -7.64 5.51
C GLU A 5 -10.56 -7.40 4.51
N GLN A 6 -10.00 -8.48 3.93
CA GLN A 6 -8.96 -8.38 2.91
C GLN A 6 -9.48 -7.70 1.64
N ASN A 7 -10.69 -8.04 1.20
CA ASN A 7 -11.32 -7.40 0.05
C ASN A 7 -11.56 -5.91 0.31
N ILE A 8 -12.13 -5.56 1.47
CA ILE A 8 -12.34 -4.15 1.85
C ILE A 8 -11.02 -3.38 1.89
N PHE A 9 -9.97 -3.99 2.42
CA PHE A 9 -8.64 -3.38 2.46
C PHE A 9 -8.08 -3.12 1.07
N ILE A 10 -8.17 -4.10 0.17
CA ILE A 10 -7.72 -3.96 -1.23
C ILE A 10 -8.51 -2.88 -1.96
N GLU A 11 -9.83 -2.83 -1.81
CA GLU A 11 -10.65 -1.78 -2.44
C GLU A 11 -10.29 -0.39 -1.91
N LYS A 12 -10.07 -0.25 -0.59
CA LYS A 12 -9.57 1.01 -0.02
C LYS A 12 -8.24 1.44 -0.60
N ILE A 13 -7.29 0.52 -0.82
CA ILE A 13 -6.02 0.83 -1.49
C ILE A 13 -6.28 1.36 -2.91
N LYS A 14 -7.14 0.67 -3.68
CA LYS A 14 -7.48 1.06 -5.06
C LYS A 14 -8.14 2.44 -5.17
N GLU A 15 -8.98 2.78 -4.19
CA GLU A 15 -9.72 4.06 -4.17
C GLU A 15 -8.86 5.22 -3.67
N SER A 16 -8.00 4.99 -2.66
CA SER A 16 -7.32 6.08 -1.95
C SER A 16 -5.85 6.26 -2.34
N ILE A 17 -5.07 5.18 -2.41
CA ILE A 17 -3.61 5.25 -2.57
C ILE A 17 -3.21 5.06 -4.02
N LEU A 18 -3.80 4.06 -4.69
CA LEU A 18 -3.41 3.63 -6.02
C LEU A 18 -3.46 4.77 -7.06
N PRO A 19 -4.46 5.66 -7.11
CA PRO A 19 -4.50 6.74 -8.11
C PRO A 19 -3.28 7.66 -8.07
N VAL A 20 -2.67 7.82 -6.89
CA VAL A 20 -1.45 8.61 -6.70
C VAL A 20 -0.21 7.76 -6.98
N ALA A 21 -0.16 6.55 -6.40
CA ALA A 21 0.97 5.64 -6.51
C ALA A 21 1.26 5.20 -7.97
N MET A 22 0.28 5.25 -8.87
CA MET A 22 0.48 5.00 -10.31
C MET A 22 1.50 5.95 -10.95
N TYR A 23 1.64 7.17 -10.43
CA TYR A 23 2.53 8.21 -10.96
C TYR A 23 3.81 8.39 -10.15
N MET A 24 4.03 7.54 -9.13
CA MET A 24 5.24 7.54 -8.31
C MET A 24 6.16 6.41 -8.76
N ASP A 25 7.47 6.59 -8.56
CA ASP A 25 8.39 5.46 -8.66
C ASP A 25 8.28 4.55 -7.42
N ASP A 26 8.69 3.29 -7.56
CA ASP A 26 8.49 2.28 -6.50
C ASP A 26 9.31 2.62 -5.25
N GLN A 27 10.48 3.25 -5.41
CA GLN A 27 11.32 3.66 -4.29
C GLN A 27 10.68 4.80 -3.49
N GLN A 28 10.06 5.77 -4.16
CA GLN A 28 9.29 6.86 -3.55
C GLN A 28 8.11 6.31 -2.75
N ILE A 29 7.39 5.34 -3.28
CA ILE A 29 6.28 4.68 -2.56
C ILE A 29 6.83 4.01 -1.31
N PHE A 30 7.90 3.23 -1.42
CA PHE A 30 8.49 2.52 -0.28
C PHE A 30 8.96 3.48 0.83
N LEU A 31 9.74 4.50 0.47
CA LEU A 31 10.26 5.49 1.43
C LEU A 31 9.12 6.24 2.14
N LEU A 32 8.08 6.66 1.40
CA LEU A 32 6.92 7.33 1.98
C LEU A 32 6.21 6.44 3.01
N LEU A 33 6.06 5.14 2.73
CA LEU A 33 5.40 4.21 3.63
C LEU A 33 6.24 3.92 4.89
N GLU A 34 7.56 3.79 4.73
CA GLU A 34 8.48 3.65 5.87
C GLU A 34 8.43 4.89 6.76
N ASP A 35 8.45 6.09 6.18
CA ASP A 35 8.32 7.35 6.93
C ASP A 35 6.98 7.45 7.68
N VAL A 36 5.89 7.03 7.05
CA VAL A 36 4.56 6.95 7.70
C VAL A 36 4.57 5.95 8.84
N GLN A 37 5.13 4.74 8.67
CA GLN A 37 5.21 3.76 9.75
C GLN A 37 6.07 4.27 10.91
N ALA A 38 7.24 4.83 10.62
CA ALA A 38 8.15 5.37 11.62
C ALA A 38 7.55 6.55 12.40
N SER A 39 6.62 7.29 11.80
CA SER A 39 5.95 8.44 12.43
C SER A 39 4.66 8.07 13.18
N ASN A 40 4.24 6.80 13.15
CA ASN A 40 2.97 6.35 13.72
C ASN A 40 3.17 5.09 14.58
N ASP A 41 3.40 5.29 15.88
CA ASP A 41 3.61 4.21 16.87
C ASP A 41 2.43 3.22 16.97
N SER A 42 1.25 3.59 16.47
CA SER A 42 0.07 2.70 16.40
C SER A 42 0.14 1.68 15.27
N LEU A 43 1.03 1.86 14.29
CA LEU A 43 1.19 0.93 13.17
C LEU A 43 2.16 -0.18 13.57
N THR A 44 1.75 -1.41 13.32
CA THR A 44 2.57 -2.59 13.59
C THR A 44 3.80 -2.61 12.70
N GLU A 45 4.92 -3.12 13.24
CA GLU A 45 6.12 -3.39 12.47
C GLU A 45 5.81 -4.23 11.22
N GLY A 46 6.37 -3.82 10.07
CA GLY A 46 6.17 -4.48 8.78
C GLY A 46 4.93 -4.05 8.02
N PHE A 47 4.12 -3.14 8.56
CA PHE A 47 2.97 -2.55 7.88
C PHE A 47 3.35 -1.89 6.54
N ALA A 48 4.41 -1.10 6.51
CA ALA A 48 4.92 -0.41 5.33
C ALA A 48 5.27 -1.40 4.23
N LYS A 49 6.02 -2.45 4.56
CA LYS A 49 6.37 -3.53 3.62
C LYS A 49 5.15 -4.26 3.08
N MET A 50 4.21 -4.64 3.96
CA MET A 50 2.97 -5.29 3.56
C MET A 50 2.16 -4.41 2.60
N LEU A 51 1.97 -3.14 2.94
CA LEU A 51 1.19 -2.21 2.11
C LEU A 51 1.90 -1.92 0.78
N PHE A 52 3.23 -1.79 0.79
CA PHE A 52 4.05 -1.64 -0.40
C PHE A 52 3.83 -2.80 -1.38
N GLU A 53 3.95 -4.05 -0.91
CA GLU A 53 3.72 -5.24 -1.74
C GLU A 53 2.33 -5.21 -2.42
N GLN A 54 1.29 -4.86 -1.67
CA GLN A 54 -0.08 -4.76 -2.20
C GLN A 54 -0.21 -3.66 -3.25
N ILE A 55 0.40 -2.49 -3.02
CA ILE A 55 0.38 -1.37 -3.97
C ILE A 55 1.11 -1.77 -5.27
N ILE A 56 2.28 -2.40 -5.18
CA ILE A 56 3.06 -2.83 -6.35
C ILE A 56 2.28 -3.87 -7.16
N ILE A 57 1.73 -4.90 -6.50
CA ILE A 57 0.89 -5.91 -7.16
C ILE A 57 -0.27 -5.23 -7.90
N LEU A 58 -1.00 -4.32 -7.25
CA LEU A 58 -2.15 -3.65 -7.85
C LEU A 58 -1.76 -2.69 -8.99
N LYS A 59 -0.63 -1.99 -8.86
CA LYS A 59 -0.07 -1.07 -9.87
C LYS A 59 0.27 -1.82 -11.15
N TYR A 60 0.94 -2.96 -11.04
CA TYR A 60 1.39 -3.73 -12.21
C TYR A 60 0.36 -4.72 -12.74
N ASN A 61 -0.55 -5.25 -11.91
CA ASN A 61 -1.65 -6.10 -12.39
C ASN A 61 -2.71 -5.32 -13.18
N ARG A 62 -2.79 -3.98 -13.04
CA ARG A 62 -3.67 -3.12 -13.87
C ARG A 62 -3.11 -2.82 -15.26
N LEU A 63 -1.80 -3.05 -15.46
CA LEU A 63 -1.12 -2.83 -16.74
C LEU A 63 -1.03 -4.11 -17.59
N GLY A 64 -1.58 -5.23 -17.09
CA GLY A 64 -1.68 -6.51 -17.79
C GLY A 64 -3.05 -6.77 -18.39
#